data_AF-A0A354M1V3-F1
#
_entry.id   AF-A0A354M1V3-F1
#
_cell.length_a   1.000
_cell.length_b   1.000
_cell.length_c   1.000
_cell.angle_alpha   90.00
_cell.angle_beta   90.00
_cell.angle_gamma   90.00
#
_symmetry.space_group_name_H-M   'P 1'
#
loop_
_entity.id
_entity.type
_entity.pdbx_description
1 polymer ?
#
loop_
_entity_poly.entity_id
_entity_poly.type
_entity_poly.pdbx_seq_one_letter_code
_entity_poly.pdbx_strand_id
1 'polypeptide(L)'
;SFLTVEYLSIHRNKSNMKRFTPKDPKDPLHEQNKALYDMFLSIKEGMRIHISQIEKAVRLNLREFMNCDLTNKKKDFYVRFGFDYYMYFNSNIDKCILKKEIEKIGLYFNPK
;
A
#
# COMPACT_ATOMS: atom_id res chain seq x y z
N SER A 1 -5.79 14.12 3.84
CA SER A 1 -4.58 14.23 2.97
C SER A 1 -4.63 13.18 1.87
N PHE A 2 -4.05 13.45 0.70
CA PHE A 2 -4.08 12.54 -0.46
C PHE A 2 -2.67 12.20 -0.95
N LEU A 3 -2.51 11.00 -1.50
CA LEU A 3 -1.37 10.57 -2.30
C LEU A 3 -1.84 10.25 -3.72
N THR A 4 -0.93 10.26 -4.68
CA THR A 4 -1.16 9.88 -6.07
C THR A 4 -0.49 8.53 -6.34
N VAL A 5 -1.18 7.65 -7.07
CA VAL A 5 -0.58 6.42 -7.63
C VAL A 5 0.22 6.81 -8.85
N GLU A 6 1.54 6.65 -8.85
CA GLU A 6 2.37 7.05 -10.00
C GLU A 6 2.89 5.89 -10.84
N TYR A 7 3.25 4.80 -10.19
CA TYR A 7 3.56 3.53 -10.85
C TYR A 7 2.51 2.52 -10.42
N LEU A 8 1.98 1.72 -11.34
CA LEU A 8 1.08 0.62 -11.02
C LEU A 8 1.30 -0.57 -11.96
N SER A 9 1.82 -1.66 -11.41
CA SER A 9 1.74 -2.99 -12.03
C SER A 9 0.65 -3.79 -11.35
N ILE A 10 -0.21 -4.48 -12.12
CA ILE A 10 -1.28 -5.33 -11.57
C ILE A 10 -1.02 -6.79 -11.96
N HIS A 11 -0.91 -7.67 -10.96
CA HIS A 11 -0.66 -9.10 -11.18
C HIS A 11 -1.99 -9.88 -11.22
N ARG A 12 -2.64 -9.88 -12.39
CA ARG A 12 -3.92 -10.55 -12.63
C ARG A 12 -3.75 -12.05 -12.90
N ASN A 13 -3.26 -12.83 -11.94
CA ASN A 13 -3.39 -14.29 -12.05
C ASN A 13 -4.79 -14.71 -11.56
N LYS A 14 -5.54 -15.49 -12.36
CA LYS A 14 -6.86 -16.04 -11.98
C LYS A 14 -6.81 -16.82 -10.65
N SER A 15 -5.70 -17.48 -10.35
CA SER A 15 -5.44 -18.18 -9.08
C SER A 15 -5.41 -17.22 -7.88
N ASN A 16 -4.84 -16.03 -8.09
CA ASN A 16 -4.66 -14.99 -7.08
C ASN A 16 -6.00 -14.28 -6.81
N MET A 17 -6.82 -14.04 -7.83
CA MET A 17 -8.16 -13.43 -7.66
C MET A 17 -9.12 -14.27 -6.82
N LYS A 18 -8.99 -15.61 -6.82
CA LYS A 18 -9.75 -16.52 -5.95
C LYS A 18 -9.45 -16.35 -4.45
N ARG A 19 -8.33 -15.69 -4.09
CA ARG A 19 -7.96 -15.41 -2.69
C ARG A 19 -8.69 -14.19 -2.12
N PHE A 20 -9.21 -13.31 -2.98
CA PHE A 20 -9.98 -12.14 -2.56
C PHE A 20 -11.46 -12.42 -2.40
N THR A 21 -11.99 -13.36 -3.17
CA THR A 21 -13.40 -13.72 -3.14
C THR A 21 -13.65 -14.41 -1.81
N PRO A 22 -14.33 -13.77 -0.85
CA PRO A 22 -14.67 -14.46 0.38
C PRO A 22 -15.61 -15.59 -0.02
N LYS A 23 -15.20 -16.83 0.23
CA LYS A 23 -16.02 -18.00 -0.15
C LYS A 23 -17.24 -18.15 0.75
N ASP A 24 -17.18 -17.55 1.93
CA ASP A 24 -18.22 -17.60 2.95
C ASP A 24 -18.57 -16.17 3.44
N PRO A 25 -19.85 -15.76 3.40
CA PRO A 25 -20.33 -14.54 4.05
C PRO A 25 -20.08 -14.48 5.56
N LYS A 26 -19.84 -15.63 6.21
CA LYS A 26 -19.55 -15.74 7.65
C LYS A 26 -18.07 -15.61 7.99
N ASP A 27 -17.18 -15.50 7.00
CA ASP A 27 -15.75 -15.26 7.24
C ASP A 27 -15.57 -13.91 7.97
N PRO A 28 -14.92 -13.87 9.16
CA PRO A 28 -14.66 -12.62 9.87
C PRO A 28 -13.88 -11.57 9.04
N LEU A 29 -13.16 -12.01 8.00
CA LEU A 29 -12.40 -11.16 7.09
C LEU A 29 -13.17 -10.79 5.81
N HIS A 30 -14.42 -11.23 5.66
CA HIS A 30 -15.24 -11.02 4.46
C HIS A 30 -15.24 -9.56 4.01
N GLU A 31 -15.67 -8.65 4.89
CA GLU A 31 -15.79 -7.23 4.58
C GLU A 31 -14.44 -6.57 4.28
N GLN A 32 -13.39 -6.95 5.00
CA GLN A 32 -12.04 -6.44 4.74
C GLN A 32 -11.54 -6.88 3.36
N ASN A 33 -11.72 -8.16 3.01
CA ASN A 33 -11.28 -8.71 1.73
C ASN A 33 -12.09 -8.15 0.57
N LYS A 34 -13.41 -7.97 0.74
CA LYS A 34 -14.27 -7.30 -0.23
C LYS A 34 -13.81 -5.86 -0.50
N ALA A 35 -13.56 -5.08 0.55
CA ALA A 35 -13.09 -3.72 0.41
C ALA A 35 -11.70 -3.60 -0.27
N LEU A 36 -10.83 -4.60 -0.07
CA LEU A 36 -9.55 -4.69 -0.81
C LEU A 36 -9.79 -5.04 -2.28
N TYR A 37 -10.71 -5.95 -2.57
CA TYR A 37 -11.05 -6.36 -3.92
C TYR A 37 -11.65 -5.20 -4.73
N ASP A 38 -12.56 -4.43 -4.14
CA ASP A 38 -13.15 -3.25 -4.77
C ASP A 38 -12.08 -2.19 -5.11
N MET A 39 -11.08 -2.01 -4.24
CA MET A 39 -9.94 -1.14 -4.52
C MET A 39 -9.08 -1.70 -5.65
N PHE A 40 -8.78 -3.00 -5.64
CA PHE A 40 -8.01 -3.65 -6.69
C PHE A 40 -8.66 -3.49 -8.08
N LEU A 41 -9.98 -3.58 -8.16
CA LEU A 41 -10.71 -3.39 -9.43
C LEU A 41 -10.72 -1.94 -9.92
N SER A 42 -10.63 -0.96 -9.02
CA SER A 42 -10.81 0.46 -9.33
C SER A 42 -9.51 1.26 -9.43
N ILE A 43 -8.41 0.76 -8.86
CA ILE A 43 -7.14 1.48 -8.82
C ILE A 43 -6.51 1.61 -10.21
N LYS A 44 -5.93 2.79 -10.47
CA LYS A 44 -5.25 3.13 -11.72
C LYS A 44 -4.12 4.13 -11.48
N GLU A 45 -3.16 4.19 -12.38
CA GLU A 45 -2.15 5.24 -12.39
C GLU A 45 -2.81 6.62 -12.49
N GLY A 46 -2.21 7.61 -11.83
CA GLY A 46 -2.75 8.96 -11.66
C GLY A 46 -3.90 9.08 -10.66
N MET A 47 -4.42 7.97 -10.11
CA MET A 47 -5.50 8.02 -9.13
C MET A 47 -5.04 8.69 -7.83
N ARG A 48 -5.87 9.59 -7.31
CA ARG A 48 -5.68 10.17 -5.98
C ARG A 48 -6.34 9.28 -4.94
N ILE A 49 -5.55 8.84 -3.98
CA ILE A 49 -5.99 7.98 -2.88
C ILE A 49 -5.98 8.80 -1.59
N HIS A 50 -7.07 8.75 -0.83
CA HIS A 50 -7.12 9.40 0.48
C HIS A 50 -6.28 8.62 1.49
N ILE A 51 -5.71 9.29 2.50
CA ILE A 51 -4.86 8.65 3.52
C ILE A 51 -5.57 7.46 4.22
N SER A 52 -6.89 7.52 4.39
CA SER A 52 -7.69 6.42 4.96
C SER A 52 -7.76 5.16 4.10
N GLN A 53 -7.33 5.24 2.83
CA GLN A 53 -7.30 4.12 1.90
C GLN A 53 -5.88 3.57 1.69
N ILE A 54 -4.84 4.21 2.25
CA ILE A 54 -3.44 3.76 2.10
C ILE A 54 -3.26 2.35 2.62
N GLU A 55 -3.89 2.01 3.75
CA GLU A 55 -3.82 0.66 4.32
C GLU A 55 -4.20 -0.41 3.29
N LYS A 56 -5.24 -0.15 2.49
CA LYS A 56 -5.68 -1.07 1.45
C LYS A 56 -4.62 -1.20 0.35
N ALA A 57 -4.06 -0.09 -0.13
CA ALA A 57 -2.98 -0.10 -1.12
C ALA A 57 -1.75 -0.88 -0.61
N VAL A 58 -1.34 -0.64 0.65
CA VAL A 58 -0.23 -1.34 1.31
C VAL A 58 -0.51 -2.85 1.34
N ARG A 59 -1.69 -3.26 1.82
CA ARG A 59 -2.07 -4.68 1.89
C ARG A 59 -2.09 -5.34 0.50
N LEU A 60 -2.55 -4.65 -0.54
CA LEU A 60 -2.54 -5.15 -1.92
C LEU A 60 -1.11 -5.35 -2.45
N ASN A 61 -0.19 -4.44 -2.11
CA ASN A 61 1.24 -4.55 -2.44
C ASN A 61 1.91 -5.73 -1.73
N LEU A 62 1.75 -5.81 -0.41
CA LEU A 62 2.37 -6.86 0.42
C LEU A 62 1.85 -8.27 0.11
N ARG A 63 0.65 -8.38 -0.47
CA ARG A 63 0.09 -9.65 -0.94
C ARG A 63 0.39 -9.92 -2.43
N GLU A 64 1.25 -9.11 -3.05
CA GLU A 64 1.72 -9.22 -4.43
C GLU A 64 0.64 -9.12 -5.51
N PHE A 65 -0.55 -8.57 -5.18
CA PHE A 65 -1.60 -8.41 -6.17
C PHE A 65 -1.37 -7.22 -7.09
N MET A 66 -0.62 -6.24 -6.61
CA MET A 66 -0.15 -5.11 -7.38
C MET A 66 1.21 -4.66 -6.86
N ASN A 67 1.92 -3.87 -7.65
CA ASN A 67 3.06 -3.08 -7.20
C ASN A 67 2.76 -1.61 -7.53
N CYS A 68 2.79 -0.72 -6.53
CA CYS A 68 2.55 0.70 -6.77
C CYS A 68 3.44 1.64 -5.97
N ASP A 69 3.78 2.77 -6.58
CA ASP A 69 4.40 3.90 -5.89
C ASP A 69 3.32 4.91 -5.47
N LEU A 70 3.34 5.30 -4.18
CA LEU A 70 2.43 6.30 -3.62
C LEU A 70 3.19 7.60 -3.38
N THR A 71 2.81 8.68 -4.06
CA THR A 71 3.55 9.95 -4.01
C THR A 71 2.70 11.13 -3.56
N ASN A 72 3.35 12.16 -3.03
CA ASN A 72 2.81 13.50 -2.97
C ASN A 72 3.90 14.46 -3.45
N LYS A 73 3.94 14.69 -4.77
CA LYS A 73 4.92 15.56 -5.43
C LYS A 73 5.01 16.96 -4.82
N LYS A 74 3.87 17.52 -4.37
CA LYS A 74 3.84 18.86 -3.75
C LYS A 74 4.62 18.92 -2.43
N LYS A 75 4.74 17.78 -1.74
CA LYS A 75 5.44 17.66 -0.45
C LYS A 75 6.77 16.92 -0.59
N ASP A 76 7.20 16.62 -1.81
CA ASP A 76 8.35 15.77 -2.12
C ASP A 76 8.37 14.48 -1.29
N PHE A 77 7.24 13.79 -1.29
CA PHE A 77 7.01 12.58 -0.52
C PHE A 77 6.78 11.40 -1.45
N TYR A 78 7.44 10.28 -1.20
CA TYR A 78 7.20 9.05 -1.94
C TYR A 78 7.40 7.80 -1.09
N VAL A 79 6.54 6.81 -1.34
CA VAL A 79 6.61 5.46 -0.77
C VAL A 79 6.64 4.46 -1.92
N ARG A 80 7.69 3.64 -1.95
CA ARG A 80 7.85 2.52 -2.88
C ARG A 80 7.95 1.23 -2.10
N PHE A 81 7.17 0.23 -2.49
CA PHE A 81 7.25 -1.10 -1.91
C PHE A 81 8.36 -1.90 -2.62
N GLY A 82 9.31 -2.40 -1.84
CA GLY A 82 10.39 -3.27 -2.29
C GLY A 82 10.04 -4.75 -2.13
N PHE A 83 10.95 -5.61 -2.58
CA PHE A 83 10.93 -7.03 -2.27
C PHE A 83 11.19 -7.29 -0.78
N ASP A 84 10.89 -8.49 -0.30
CA ASP A 84 11.22 -8.97 1.07
C ASP A 84 10.78 -8.01 2.19
N TYR A 85 9.57 -7.47 2.08
CA TYR A 85 8.92 -6.60 3.09
C TYR A 85 9.61 -5.25 3.32
N TYR A 86 10.49 -4.81 2.42
CA TYR A 86 11.06 -3.46 2.49
C TYR A 86 10.10 -2.40 1.97
N MET A 87 10.07 -1.24 2.61
CA MET A 87 9.42 -0.03 2.12
C MET A 87 10.46 1.08 2.03
N TYR A 88 10.64 1.62 0.83
CA TYR A 88 11.47 2.80 0.60
C TYR A 88 10.61 4.04 0.79
N PHE A 89 11.03 4.89 1.71
CA PHE A 89 10.30 6.07 2.11
C PHE A 89 11.19 7.29 1.95
N ASN A 90 10.71 8.30 1.23
CA ASN A 90 11.36 9.58 1.16
C ASN A 90 10.42 10.69 1.57
N SER A 91 10.99 11.63 2.31
CA SER A 91 10.31 12.79 2.81
C SER A 91 11.34 13.84 3.21
N ASN A 92 10.92 15.10 3.20
CA ASN A 92 11.68 16.21 3.79
C ASN A 92 11.65 16.23 5.33
N ILE A 93 11.06 15.22 5.98
CA ILE A 93 11.07 15.08 7.43
C ILE A 93 12.47 14.69 7.88
N ASP A 94 12.95 15.33 8.96
CA ASP A 94 14.23 14.99 9.57
C ASP A 94 14.31 13.51 9.94
N LYS A 95 15.45 12.91 9.60
CA LYS A 95 15.71 11.48 9.77
C LYS A 95 15.64 11.02 11.22
N CYS A 96 16.05 11.85 12.18
CA CYS A 96 15.99 11.51 13.59
C CYS A 96 14.54 11.49 14.09
N ILE A 97 13.69 12.39 13.57
CA ILE A 97 12.25 12.38 13.84
C ILE A 97 11.63 11.12 13.23
N LEU A 98 11.91 10.85 11.96
CA LEU A 98 11.34 9.72 11.25
C LEU A 98 11.72 8.38 11.91
N LYS A 99 12.99 8.21 12.28
CA LYS A 99 13.48 7.01 12.98
C LYS A 99 12.68 6.74 14.25
N LYS A 100 12.46 7.76 15.10
CA LYS A 100 11.70 7.62 16.35
C LYS A 100 10.27 7.16 16.10
N GLU A 101 9.60 7.71 15.08
CA GLU A 101 8.22 7.33 14.77
C GLU A 101 8.12 5.91 14.19
N ILE A 102 9.08 5.51 13.36
CA ILE A 102 9.15 4.16 12.77
C ILE A 102 9.45 3.10 13.85
N GLU A 103 10.40 3.37 14.75
CA GLU A 103 10.74 2.43 15.83
C GLU A 103 9.59 2.29 16.86
N LYS A 104 8.83 3.35 17.12
CA LYS A 104 7.64 3.29 18.01
C LYS A 104 6.57 2.31 17.53
N ILE A 105 6.43 2.12 16.22
CA ILE A 105 5.49 1.16 15.63
C ILE A 105 6.10 -0.22 15.42
N GLY A 106 7.31 -0.47 15.96
CA GLY A 106 7.98 -1.77 15.93
C GLY A 106 8.64 -2.11 14.59
N LEU A 107 8.83 -1.11 13.70
CA LEU A 107 9.50 -1.31 12.42
C LEU A 107 10.99 -0.96 12.52
N TYR A 108 11.81 -1.67 11.72
CA TYR A 108 13.23 -1.37 11.59
C TYR A 108 13.45 -0.19 10.62
N PHE A 109 14.27 0.78 11.02
CA PHE A 109 14.66 1.90 10.18
C PHE A 109 16.05 1.69 9.57
N ASN A 110 16.11 1.57 8.24
CA ASN A 110 17.37 1.48 7.51
C ASN A 110 17.75 2.87 6.94
N PRO A 111 18.83 3.51 7.42
CA PRO A 111 19.20 4.88 7.06
C PRO A 111 19.83 5.03 5.66
N LYS A 112 19.66 4.08 4.74
CA LYS A 112 20.25 4.11 3.39
C LYS A 112 19.82 5.31 2.56
#